data_AF-A0AAV1Y433-F1
#
_entry.id   AF-A0AAV1Y433-F1
#
_cell.length_a   1.000
_cell.length_b   1.000
_cell.length_c   1.000
_cell.angle_alpha   90.00
_cell.angle_beta   90.00
_cell.angle_gamma   90.00
#
_symmetry.space_group_name_H-M   'P 1'
#
loop_
_entity.id
_entity.type
_entity.pdbx_description
1 polymer ?
#
loop_
_entity_poly.entity_id
_entity_poly.type
_entity_poly.pdbx_seq_one_letter_code
_entity_poly.pdbx_strand_id
1 'polypeptide(L)'
;MAYRCRRLEEGWRNDHDTSLIMLTISLKDSNRILSLYDQLNLFKEYKAKLAESVGQEKANEIVAKSLYIVSAGNNDIAITYTRLTRRMPFNEYAGLLVDWTATFAKDLYELGARHLWVFSALPLGCMPIGRSLVGGKQCNGIWNEFATEYNTLLQQNITSFKTATPDYDLQYIDIFNSLNNIVQSYAQLGYESPVNCCGGKSFGLGELCSALTGTCKNSSKHVFWDFAHPTQRTYEILVDEMVKKHKKEKEVVSQNKFSDYFIEICILKVGQR
;
A
#
# COMPACT_ATOMS: atom_id res chain seq x y z
N MET A 1 15.06 21.11 -3.22
CA MET A 1 15.99 20.33 -2.38
C MET A 1 15.86 18.88 -2.82
N ALA A 2 16.88 18.36 -3.49
CA ALA A 2 16.89 17.00 -4.02
C ALA A 2 17.04 16.03 -2.85
N TYR A 3 16.11 15.08 -2.71
CA TYR A 3 16.17 14.12 -1.61
C TYR A 3 16.66 12.77 -2.12
N ARG A 4 17.84 12.38 -1.61
CA ARG A 4 18.53 11.12 -1.83
C ARG A 4 17.81 9.99 -1.09
N CYS A 5 17.54 8.88 -1.78
CA CYS A 5 17.47 7.58 -1.13
C CYS A 5 18.86 7.28 -0.54
N ARG A 6 18.93 6.98 0.77
CA ARG A 6 20.20 6.59 1.38
C ARG A 6 20.43 5.11 1.09
N ARG A 7 21.58 4.80 0.49
CA ARG A 7 22.03 3.44 0.15
C ARG A 7 22.36 2.67 1.44
N LEU A 8 22.31 1.34 1.38
CA LEU A 8 22.58 0.33 2.41
C LEU A 8 24.01 0.34 3.03
N GLU A 9 24.61 1.50 3.28
CA GLU A 9 26.01 1.62 3.74
C GLU A 9 26.17 2.21 5.15
N GLU A 10 25.09 2.65 5.80
CA GLU A 10 25.15 3.16 7.19
C GLU A 10 24.50 2.14 8.13
N GLY A 11 25.33 1.43 8.92
CA GLY A 11 24.98 0.26 9.71
C GLY A 11 23.80 0.41 10.67
N TRP A 12 23.07 -0.70 10.84
CA TRP A 12 21.96 -0.84 11.80
C TRP A 12 22.47 -0.76 13.24
N ARG A 13 21.89 0.14 14.05
CA ARG A 13 22.02 0.06 15.51
C ARG A 13 21.06 -1.00 16.02
N ASN A 14 21.60 -1.93 16.81
CA ASN A 14 20.87 -2.95 17.55
C ASN A 14 19.78 -2.32 18.40
N ASP A 15 18.52 -2.54 18.05
CA ASP A 15 17.44 -2.57 19.02
C ASP A 15 16.62 -3.84 18.78
N HIS A 16 16.43 -4.58 19.86
CA HIS A 16 15.76 -5.86 19.91
C HIS A 16 14.24 -5.68 19.71
N ASP A 17 13.63 -6.71 19.12
CA ASP A 17 12.19 -6.97 18.97
C ASP A 17 11.45 -6.35 17.77
N THR A 18 11.18 -7.25 16.81
CA THR A 18 10.20 -7.15 15.71
C THR A 18 10.53 -6.12 14.63
N SER A 19 11.27 -6.55 13.61
CA SER A 19 11.40 -5.81 12.35
C SER A 19 10.07 -5.88 11.59
N LEU A 20 9.50 -4.74 11.21
CA LEU A 20 8.46 -4.68 10.18
C LEU A 20 9.18 -4.64 8.83
N ILE A 21 8.99 -5.67 8.00
CA ILE A 21 9.51 -5.68 6.62
C ILE A 21 8.32 -5.37 5.72
N MET A 22 8.09 -4.10 5.47
CA MET A 22 7.05 -3.68 4.56
C MET A 22 7.57 -3.74 3.12
N LEU A 23 7.13 -4.73 2.35
CA LEU A 23 7.36 -4.77 0.91
C LEU A 23 6.25 -4.00 0.20
N THR A 24 6.34 -2.67 0.21
CA THR A 24 5.40 -1.86 -0.56
C THR A 24 5.79 -1.82 -2.03
N ILE A 25 4.79 -2.08 -2.87
CA ILE A 25 4.87 -1.96 -4.32
C ILE A 25 4.70 -0.49 -4.69
N SER A 26 5.67 0.32 -4.30
CA SER A 26 5.95 1.61 -4.95
C SER A 26 7.29 2.15 -4.48
N LEU A 27 8.38 1.41 -4.73
CA LEU A 27 9.69 2.04 -4.70
C LEU A 27 9.94 2.65 -6.09
N LYS A 28 10.03 3.97 -6.11
CA LYS A 28 10.51 4.74 -7.24
C LYS A 28 12.01 4.86 -7.05
N ASP A 29 12.78 3.97 -7.68
CA ASP A 29 14.18 4.28 -7.95
C ASP A 29 14.30 4.70 -9.42
N SER A 30 14.83 5.91 -9.64
CA SER A 30 15.26 6.37 -10.98
C SER A 30 14.18 6.32 -12.08
N ASN A 31 13.01 6.95 -11.86
CA ASN A 31 11.88 7.04 -12.81
C ASN A 31 11.21 5.71 -13.23
N ARG A 32 11.55 4.58 -12.58
CA ARG A 32 10.93 3.28 -12.84
C ARG A 32 10.11 2.82 -11.63
N ILE A 33 8.89 2.35 -11.87
CA ILE A 33 8.09 1.65 -10.86
C ILE A 33 8.69 0.24 -10.73
N LEU A 34 9.10 -0.16 -9.52
CA LEU A 34 9.62 -1.52 -9.30
C LEU A 34 8.51 -2.55 -9.46
N SER A 35 8.77 -3.57 -10.26
CA SER A 35 7.85 -4.70 -10.40
C SER A 35 7.82 -5.57 -9.13
N LEU A 36 6.82 -6.44 -9.01
CA LEU A 36 6.78 -7.49 -7.97
C LEU A 36 8.07 -8.33 -7.99
N TYR A 37 8.55 -8.68 -9.18
CA TYR A 37 9.77 -9.44 -9.37
C TYR A 37 11.00 -8.72 -8.82
N ASP A 38 11.14 -7.42 -9.13
CA ASP A 38 12.27 -6.61 -8.64
C ASP A 38 12.26 -6.51 -7.11
N GLN A 39 11.08 -6.31 -6.51
CA GLN A 39 10.92 -6.25 -5.05
C GLN A 39 11.24 -7.58 -4.37
N LEU A 40 10.88 -8.70 -4.99
CA LEU A 40 11.24 -10.03 -4.48
C LEU A 40 12.77 -10.22 -4.48
N ASN A 41 13.46 -9.75 -5.51
CA ASN A 41 14.92 -9.82 -5.58
C ASN A 41 15.57 -8.91 -4.52
N LEU A 42 15.06 -7.70 -4.32
CA LEU A 42 15.51 -6.83 -3.23
C LEU A 42 15.29 -7.48 -1.85
N PHE A 43 14.19 -8.21 -1.66
CA PHE A 43 13.96 -8.95 -0.43
C PHE A 43 14.98 -10.09 -0.24
N LYS A 44 15.32 -10.84 -1.30
CA LYS A 44 16.37 -11.86 -1.25
C LYS A 44 17.73 -11.26 -0.89
N GLU A 45 18.08 -10.11 -1.47
CA GLU A 45 19.30 -9.38 -1.13
C GLU A 45 19.30 -8.90 0.33
N TYR A 46 18.17 -8.35 0.80
CA TYR A 46 18.00 -7.95 2.19
C TYR A 46 18.22 -9.14 3.13
N LYS A 47 17.62 -10.30 2.84
CA LYS A 47 17.79 -11.51 3.64
C LYS A 47 19.26 -11.95 3.74
N ALA A 48 20.00 -11.89 2.63
CA ALA A 48 21.42 -12.22 2.61
C ALA A 48 22.23 -11.26 3.50
N LYS A 49 22.02 -9.94 3.34
CA LYS A 49 22.68 -8.90 4.17
C LYS A 49 22.31 -9.00 5.64
N LEU A 50 21.05 -9.35 5.94
CA LEU A 50 20.60 -9.57 7.30
C LEU A 50 21.32 -10.77 7.93
N ALA A 51 21.45 -11.89 7.20
CA ALA A 51 22.17 -13.06 7.67
C ALA A 51 23.66 -12.78 7.91
N GLU A 52 24.31 -11.99 7.05
CA GLU A 52 25.70 -11.53 7.26
C GLU A 52 25.84 -10.66 8.52
N SER A 53 24.82 -9.85 8.83
CA SER A 53 24.85 -8.90 9.95
C SER A 53 24.56 -9.54 11.31
N VAL A 54 23.52 -10.38 11.39
CA VAL A 54 23.02 -10.92 12.68
C VAL A 54 23.16 -12.45 12.82
N GLY A 55 23.72 -13.12 11.80
CA GLY A 55 23.79 -14.57 11.73
C GLY A 55 22.52 -15.21 11.16
N GLN A 56 22.67 -16.41 10.58
CA GLN A 56 21.61 -17.08 9.82
C GLN A 56 20.35 -17.39 10.65
N GLU A 57 20.54 -17.90 11.87
CA GLU A 57 19.42 -18.27 12.75
C GLU A 57 18.59 -17.04 13.13
N LYS A 58 19.26 -15.96 13.56
CA LYS A 58 18.58 -14.72 13.94
C LYS A 58 17.91 -14.05 12.74
N ALA A 59 18.54 -14.07 11.58
CA ALA A 59 17.95 -13.55 10.35
C ALA A 59 16.67 -14.32 9.96
N ASN A 60 16.68 -15.65 10.06
CA ASN A 60 15.49 -16.47 9.82
C ASN A 60 14.37 -16.16 10.82
N GLU A 61 14.71 -15.99 12.10
CA GLU A 61 13.74 -15.60 13.14
C GLU A 61 13.10 -14.24 12.83
N ILE A 62 13.89 -13.23 12.46
CA ILE A 62 13.40 -11.90 12.07
C ILE A 62 12.45 -12.02 10.87
N VAL A 63 12.87 -12.73 9.82
CA VAL A 63 12.07 -12.93 8.61
C VAL A 63 10.74 -13.61 8.91
N ALA A 64 10.73 -14.63 9.77
CA ALA A 64 9.53 -15.35 10.15
C ALA A 64 8.57 -14.52 11.00
N LYS A 65 9.10 -13.71 11.94
CA LYS A 65 8.29 -12.87 12.85
C LYS A 65 7.82 -11.55 12.24
N SER A 66 8.39 -11.15 11.09
CA SER A 66 8.03 -9.90 10.41
C SER A 66 6.63 -9.97 9.81
N LEU A 67 5.90 -8.85 9.85
CA LEU A 67 4.68 -8.65 9.07
C LEU A 67 5.05 -8.07 7.70
N TYR A 68 4.54 -8.72 6.65
CA TYR A 68 4.64 -8.28 5.27
C TYR A 68 3.28 -7.71 4.85
N ILE A 69 3.30 -6.62 4.09
CA ILE A 69 2.09 -5.98 3.57
C ILE A 69 2.26 -5.82 2.07
N VAL A 70 1.35 -6.39 1.29
CA VAL A 70 1.34 -6.35 -0.18
C VAL A 70 0.14 -5.56 -0.67
N SER A 71 0.39 -4.55 -1.50
CA SER A 71 -0.66 -3.79 -2.20
C SER A 71 -0.35 -3.75 -3.69
N ALA A 72 -1.02 -4.60 -4.46
CA ALA A 72 -0.81 -4.77 -5.89
C ALA A 72 -2.08 -4.41 -6.69
N GLY A 73 -1.94 -4.21 -8.00
CA GLY A 73 -3.06 -4.03 -8.93
C GLY A 73 -3.58 -2.60 -9.11
N ASN A 74 -3.36 -1.68 -8.16
CA ASN A 74 -3.88 -0.31 -8.27
C ASN A 74 -3.42 0.41 -9.55
N ASN A 75 -2.12 0.37 -9.86
CA ASN A 75 -1.57 1.00 -11.07
C ASN A 75 -1.98 0.22 -12.33
N ASP A 76 -2.00 -1.10 -12.26
CA ASP A 76 -2.40 -1.98 -13.35
C ASP A 76 -3.84 -1.70 -13.81
N ILE A 77 -4.75 -1.49 -12.87
CA ILE A 77 -6.15 -1.15 -13.14
C ILE A 77 -6.25 0.33 -13.56
N ALA A 78 -5.77 1.27 -12.74
CA ALA A 78 -6.01 2.70 -12.92
C ALA A 78 -5.22 3.34 -14.07
N ILE A 79 -4.06 2.79 -14.44
CA ILE A 79 -3.15 3.37 -15.43
C ILE A 79 -3.00 2.44 -16.62
N THR A 80 -2.60 1.19 -16.41
CA THR A 80 -2.28 0.28 -17.51
C THR A 80 -3.54 -0.08 -18.28
N TYR A 81 -4.48 -0.76 -17.63
CA TYR A 81 -5.72 -1.23 -18.26
C TYR A 81 -6.52 -0.08 -18.87
N THR A 82 -6.69 1.03 -18.16
CA THR A 82 -7.49 2.18 -18.62
C THR A 82 -6.85 2.99 -19.75
N ARG A 83 -5.55 2.80 -20.04
CA ARG A 83 -4.84 3.46 -21.15
C ARG A 83 -4.53 2.55 -22.34
N LEU A 84 -4.70 1.23 -22.20
CA LEU A 84 -4.54 0.29 -23.31
C LEU A 84 -5.59 0.55 -24.40
N THR A 85 -5.12 0.59 -25.66
CA THR A 85 -5.94 0.80 -26.87
C THR A 85 -6.69 -0.46 -27.31
N ARG A 86 -6.16 -1.64 -26.98
CA ARG A 86 -6.84 -2.94 -27.09
C ARG A 86 -6.72 -3.67 -25.77
N ARG A 87 -7.86 -4.06 -25.20
CA ARG A 87 -7.94 -4.69 -23.88
C ARG A 87 -8.55 -6.07 -24.06
N MET A 88 -7.97 -7.04 -23.38
CA MET A 88 -8.73 -8.23 -23.02
C MET A 88 -9.90 -7.84 -22.09
N PRO A 89 -10.96 -8.66 -22.00
CA PRO A 89 -12.00 -8.46 -21.00
C PRO A 89 -11.42 -8.26 -19.60
N PHE A 90 -11.99 -7.33 -18.81
CA PHE A 90 -11.40 -6.95 -17.52
C PHE A 90 -11.31 -8.14 -16.55
N ASN A 91 -12.31 -9.02 -16.55
CA ASN A 91 -12.30 -10.25 -15.73
C ASN A 91 -11.06 -11.12 -15.99
N GLU A 92 -10.65 -11.27 -17.25
CA GLU A 92 -9.45 -12.03 -17.59
C GLU A 92 -8.18 -11.30 -17.15
N TYR A 93 -8.14 -9.97 -17.34
CA TYR A 93 -7.02 -9.14 -16.89
C TYR A 93 -6.86 -9.17 -15.36
N ALA A 94 -7.97 -9.05 -14.63
CA ALA A 94 -8.02 -9.14 -13.18
C ALA A 94 -7.55 -10.52 -12.69
N GLY A 95 -7.92 -11.60 -13.39
CA GLY A 95 -7.39 -12.95 -13.13
C GLY A 95 -5.86 -13.00 -13.18
N LEU A 96 -5.24 -12.43 -14.22
CA LEU A 96 -3.77 -12.36 -14.33
C LEU A 96 -3.13 -11.58 -13.17
N LEU A 97 -3.72 -10.46 -12.77
CA LEU A 97 -3.21 -9.67 -11.64
C LEU A 97 -3.29 -10.44 -10.32
N VAL A 98 -4.36 -11.19 -10.12
CA VAL A 98 -4.54 -12.06 -8.96
C VAL A 98 -3.50 -13.19 -8.96
N ASP A 99 -3.27 -13.84 -10.10
CA ASP A 99 -2.26 -14.90 -10.23
C ASP A 99 -0.84 -14.39 -9.92
N TRP A 100 -0.48 -13.20 -10.41
CA TRP A 100 0.80 -12.59 -10.09
C TRP A 100 0.94 -12.23 -8.61
N THR A 101 -0.14 -11.73 -8.00
CA THR A 101 -0.16 -11.41 -6.57
C THR A 101 -0.04 -12.68 -5.72
N ALA A 102 -0.74 -13.75 -6.10
CA ALA A 102 -0.70 -15.05 -5.44
C ALA A 102 0.69 -15.70 -5.55
N THR A 103 1.31 -15.62 -6.73
CA THR A 103 2.67 -16.10 -6.97
C THR A 103 3.66 -15.37 -6.06
N PHE A 104 3.58 -14.04 -5.98
CA PHE A 104 4.44 -13.26 -5.10
C PHE A 104 4.23 -13.62 -3.61
N ALA A 105 2.98 -13.80 -3.18
CA ALA A 105 2.66 -14.23 -1.81
C ALA A 105 3.26 -15.60 -1.48
N LYS A 106 3.24 -16.53 -2.44
CA LYS A 106 3.85 -17.85 -2.34
C LYS A 106 5.38 -17.76 -2.28
N ASP A 107 6.00 -16.94 -3.12
CA ASP A 107 7.45 -16.76 -3.12
C ASP A 107 7.94 -16.19 -1.78
N LEU A 108 7.21 -15.25 -1.19
CA LEU A 108 7.52 -14.75 0.17
C LEU A 108 7.45 -15.86 1.22
N TYR A 109 6.44 -16.71 1.14
CA TYR A 109 6.27 -17.84 2.04
C TYR A 109 7.42 -18.86 1.93
N GLU A 110 7.83 -19.20 0.70
CA GLU A 110 8.98 -20.05 0.41
C GLU A 110 10.29 -19.41 0.91
N LEU A 111 10.37 -18.07 0.91
CA LEU A 111 11.43 -17.30 1.53
C LEU A 111 11.25 -17.11 3.04
N GLY A 112 10.39 -17.86 3.71
CA GLY A 112 10.30 -17.88 5.18
C GLY A 112 9.41 -16.81 5.80
N ALA A 113 8.71 -15.98 5.01
CA ALA A 113 7.68 -15.09 5.54
C ALA A 113 6.53 -15.92 6.14
N ARG A 114 6.00 -15.50 7.30
CA ARG A 114 4.88 -16.19 7.96
C ARG A 114 3.69 -15.32 8.30
N HIS A 115 3.80 -13.99 8.22
CA HIS A 115 2.69 -13.07 8.43
C HIS A 115 2.54 -12.15 7.22
N LEU A 116 1.50 -12.34 6.40
CA LEU A 116 1.29 -11.55 5.19
C LEU A 116 -0.13 -10.96 5.14
N TRP A 117 -0.19 -9.65 4.99
CA TRP A 117 -1.41 -8.92 4.72
C TRP A 117 -1.46 -8.50 3.26
N VAL A 118 -2.47 -8.95 2.53
CA VAL A 118 -2.70 -8.58 1.13
C VAL A 118 -3.84 -7.58 1.10
N PHE A 119 -3.53 -6.34 0.72
CA PHE A 119 -4.49 -5.26 0.65
C PHE A 119 -5.31 -5.36 -0.64
N SER A 120 -6.59 -5.06 -0.51
CA SER A 120 -7.45 -4.82 -1.66
C SER A 120 -6.97 -3.60 -2.48
N ALA A 121 -7.36 -3.55 -3.75
CA ALA A 121 -7.26 -2.32 -4.54
C ALA A 121 -8.13 -1.22 -3.90
N LEU A 122 -7.66 0.02 -4.02
CA LEU A 122 -8.32 1.21 -3.48
C LEU A 122 -9.64 1.50 -4.22
N PRO A 123 -10.54 2.36 -3.69
CA PRO A 123 -11.69 2.86 -4.43
C PRO A 123 -11.23 3.85 -5.52
N LEU A 124 -10.65 3.32 -6.60
CA LEU A 124 -9.95 4.05 -7.65
C LEU A 124 -10.79 5.18 -8.25
N GLY A 125 -12.10 4.95 -8.39
CA GLY A 125 -13.03 5.94 -8.88
C GLY A 125 -13.30 7.09 -7.91
N CYS A 126 -13.12 6.86 -6.60
CA CYS A 126 -13.31 7.88 -5.56
C CYS A 126 -12.02 8.67 -5.24
N MET A 127 -10.87 8.24 -5.76
CA MET A 127 -9.64 9.02 -5.71
C MET A 127 -9.79 10.31 -6.53
N PRO A 128 -9.04 11.39 -6.23
CA PRO A 128 -9.21 12.65 -6.95
C PRO A 128 -9.07 12.51 -8.47
N ILE A 129 -8.14 11.67 -8.95
CA ILE A 129 -8.01 11.38 -10.37
C ILE A 129 -9.23 10.67 -10.95
N GLY A 130 -9.79 9.66 -10.26
CA GLY A 130 -10.99 8.97 -10.70
C GLY A 130 -12.18 9.94 -10.80
N ARG A 131 -12.38 10.76 -9.77
CA ARG A 131 -13.44 11.78 -9.72
C ARG A 131 -13.29 12.82 -10.82
N SER A 132 -12.06 13.26 -11.12
CA SER A 132 -11.81 14.26 -12.16
C SER A 132 -12.33 13.84 -13.53
N LEU A 133 -12.30 12.54 -13.84
CA LEU A 133 -12.76 11.99 -15.11
C LEU A 133 -14.29 12.05 -15.27
N VAL A 134 -15.03 12.29 -14.19
CA VAL A 134 -16.50 12.35 -14.16
C VAL A 134 -17.01 13.67 -13.54
N GLY A 135 -16.25 14.75 -13.66
CA GLY A 135 -16.67 16.09 -13.24
C GLY A 135 -16.38 16.44 -11.76
N GLY A 136 -15.53 15.66 -11.08
CA GLY A 136 -14.92 15.99 -9.79
C GLY A 136 -15.80 15.74 -8.56
N LYS A 137 -17.13 15.69 -8.71
CA LYS A 137 -18.07 15.53 -7.59
C LYS A 137 -18.33 14.08 -7.23
N GLN A 138 -18.60 13.23 -8.21
CA GLN A 138 -18.97 11.83 -8.02
C GLN A 138 -17.75 10.92 -8.19
N CYS A 139 -17.81 9.73 -7.62
CA CYS A 139 -16.82 8.69 -7.93
C CYS A 139 -17.05 8.16 -9.35
N ASN A 140 -15.98 7.82 -10.06
CA ASN A 140 -16.08 7.11 -11.33
C ASN A 140 -16.54 5.66 -11.08
N GLY A 141 -17.78 5.35 -11.44
CA GLY A 141 -18.39 4.03 -11.22
C GLY A 141 -17.61 2.90 -11.87
N ILE A 142 -17.22 3.05 -13.14
CA ILE A 142 -16.50 2.04 -13.91
C ILE A 142 -15.15 1.67 -13.25
N TRP A 143 -14.41 2.66 -12.75
CA TRP A 143 -13.13 2.40 -12.08
C TRP A 143 -13.32 1.68 -10.74
N ASN A 144 -14.39 1.98 -10.01
CA ASN A 144 -14.74 1.25 -8.78
C ASN A 144 -15.26 -0.16 -9.07
N GLU A 145 -15.99 -0.37 -10.17
CA GLU A 145 -16.42 -1.69 -10.64
C GLU A 145 -15.20 -2.58 -10.93
N PHE A 146 -14.23 -2.07 -11.69
CA PHE A 146 -12.97 -2.78 -11.93
C PHE A 146 -12.20 -3.11 -10.64
N ALA A 147 -12.07 -2.14 -9.73
CA ALA A 147 -11.44 -2.41 -8.44
C ALA A 147 -12.20 -3.47 -7.63
N THR A 148 -13.54 -3.43 -7.63
CA THR A 148 -14.40 -4.39 -6.90
C THR A 148 -14.31 -5.80 -7.48
N GLU A 149 -14.29 -5.93 -8.80
CA GLU A 149 -14.15 -7.21 -9.48
C GLU A 149 -12.78 -7.85 -9.19
N TYR A 150 -11.68 -7.07 -9.30
CA TYR A 150 -10.35 -7.53 -8.89
C TYR A 150 -10.32 -7.94 -7.42
N ASN A 151 -10.89 -7.12 -6.52
CA ASN A 151 -10.92 -7.39 -5.09
C ASN A 151 -11.68 -8.69 -4.74
N THR A 152 -12.76 -8.97 -5.47
CA THR A 152 -13.55 -10.20 -5.29
C THR A 152 -12.71 -11.43 -5.63
N LEU A 153 -12.03 -11.41 -6.78
CA LEU A 153 -11.15 -12.50 -7.21
C LEU A 153 -9.94 -12.66 -6.27
N LEU A 154 -9.35 -11.55 -5.84
CA LEU A 154 -8.21 -11.55 -4.92
C LEU A 154 -8.60 -12.16 -3.57
N GLN A 155 -9.74 -11.77 -2.99
CA GLN A 155 -10.21 -12.31 -1.72
C GLN A 155 -10.44 -13.82 -1.79
N GLN A 156 -11.06 -14.31 -2.87
CA GLN A 156 -11.28 -15.73 -3.10
C GLN A 156 -9.96 -16.51 -3.22
N ASN A 157 -9.00 -15.98 -3.98
CA ASN A 157 -7.69 -16.60 -4.15
C ASN A 157 -6.91 -16.65 -2.83
N ILE A 158 -6.82 -15.54 -2.10
CA ILE A 158 -6.13 -15.45 -0.81
C ILE A 158 -6.75 -16.40 0.23
N THR A 159 -8.09 -16.52 0.25
CA THR A 159 -8.79 -17.47 1.13
C THR A 159 -8.45 -18.92 0.79
N SER A 160 -8.40 -19.25 -0.50
CA SER A 160 -8.01 -20.57 -0.99
C SER A 160 -6.55 -20.88 -0.64
N PHE A 161 -5.65 -19.93 -0.85
CA PHE A 161 -4.23 -20.09 -0.56
C PHE A 161 -3.99 -20.30 0.95
N LYS A 162 -4.64 -19.51 1.82
CA LYS A 162 -4.59 -19.70 3.27
C LYS A 162 -5.01 -21.12 3.69
N THR A 163 -6.01 -21.69 3.03
CA THR A 163 -6.48 -23.06 3.32
C THR A 163 -5.41 -24.10 2.97
N ALA A 164 -4.61 -23.85 1.93
CA ALA A 164 -3.52 -24.72 1.51
C ALA A 164 -2.22 -24.55 2.34
N THR A 165 -2.07 -23.43 3.06
CA THR A 165 -0.89 -23.12 3.90
C THR A 165 -1.29 -22.73 5.32
N PRO A 166 -1.69 -23.69 6.19
CA PRO A 166 -2.22 -23.38 7.52
C PRO A 166 -1.24 -22.68 8.48
N ASP A 167 0.07 -22.81 8.25
CA ASP A 167 1.13 -22.15 9.01
C ASP A 167 1.45 -20.74 8.50
N TYR A 168 0.86 -20.32 7.39
CA TYR A 168 0.97 -18.97 6.85
C TYR A 168 -0.18 -18.11 7.36
N ASP A 169 0.13 -17.12 8.20
CA ASP A 169 -0.82 -16.09 8.64
C ASP A 169 -1.09 -15.10 7.52
N LEU A 170 -1.84 -15.59 6.53
CA LEU A 170 -2.26 -14.85 5.36
C LEU A 170 -3.63 -14.20 5.61
N GLN A 171 -3.72 -12.90 5.36
CA GLN A 171 -4.94 -12.13 5.56
C GLN A 171 -5.23 -11.23 4.36
N TYR A 172 -6.47 -11.23 3.91
CA TYR A 172 -6.97 -10.22 2.98
C TYR A 172 -7.47 -9.01 3.79
N ILE A 173 -6.96 -7.82 3.46
CA ILE A 173 -7.28 -6.58 4.16
C ILE A 173 -8.09 -5.67 3.24
N ASP A 174 -9.34 -5.42 3.63
CA ASP A 174 -10.27 -4.57 2.89
C ASP A 174 -10.00 -3.08 3.13
N ILE A 175 -8.98 -2.56 2.46
CA ILE A 175 -8.66 -1.14 2.47
C ILE A 175 -9.59 -0.33 1.55
N PHE A 176 -10.23 -0.98 0.57
CA PHE A 176 -11.21 -0.39 -0.33
C PHE A 176 -12.35 0.27 0.45
N ASN A 177 -13.05 -0.51 1.27
CA ASN A 177 -14.21 -0.02 2.01
C ASN A 177 -13.79 0.96 3.10
N SER A 178 -12.65 0.71 3.76
CA SER A 178 -12.09 1.60 4.78
C SER A 178 -11.83 3.01 4.21
N LEU A 179 -11.12 3.11 3.08
CA LEU A 179 -10.87 4.41 2.44
C LEU A 179 -12.14 5.02 1.86
N ASN A 180 -13.01 4.21 1.23
CA ASN A 180 -14.28 4.72 0.69
C ASN A 180 -15.14 5.35 1.79
N ASN A 181 -15.25 4.71 2.96
CA ASN A 181 -15.98 5.24 4.11
C ASN A 181 -15.40 6.58 4.58
N ILE A 182 -14.08 6.73 4.61
CA ILE A 182 -13.43 8.02 4.91
C ILE A 182 -13.79 9.07 3.86
N VAL A 183 -13.77 8.73 2.57
CA VAL A 183 -14.14 9.66 1.48
C VAL A 183 -15.60 10.10 1.59
N GLN A 184 -16.53 9.18 1.89
CA GLN A 184 -17.95 9.50 2.00
C GLN A 184 -18.27 10.30 3.28
N SER A 185 -17.58 10.03 4.38
CA SER A 185 -17.83 10.63 5.69
C SER A 185 -16.79 11.68 6.08
N TYR A 186 -16.05 12.24 5.12
CA TYR A 186 -14.88 13.10 5.38
C TYR A 186 -15.19 14.25 6.35
N ALA A 187 -16.35 14.92 6.18
CA ALA A 187 -16.77 16.03 7.02
C ALA A 187 -16.99 15.62 8.49
N GLN A 188 -17.55 14.42 8.72
CA GLN A 188 -17.78 13.88 10.06
C GLN A 188 -16.46 13.53 10.76
N LEU A 189 -15.45 13.15 9.98
CA LEU A 189 -14.08 12.92 10.45
C LEU A 189 -13.28 14.24 10.60
N GLY A 190 -13.91 15.40 10.41
CA GLY A 190 -13.26 16.71 10.55
C GLY A 190 -12.28 17.06 9.43
N TYR A 191 -12.41 16.43 8.26
CA TYR A 191 -11.81 16.90 7.02
C TYR A 191 -12.69 18.01 6.42
N GLU A 192 -12.06 19.00 5.82
CA GLU A 192 -12.73 20.10 5.10
C GLU A 192 -12.93 19.74 3.62
N SER A 193 -12.13 18.82 3.09
CA SER A 193 -12.19 18.46 1.68
C SER A 193 -11.79 17.00 1.41
N PRO A 194 -12.53 16.30 0.52
CA PRO A 194 -12.15 14.99 0.03
C PRO A 194 -11.27 15.07 -1.24
N VAL A 195 -10.75 16.26 -1.59
CA VAL A 195 -9.82 16.45 -2.72
C VAL A 195 -8.37 16.65 -2.24
N ASN A 196 -7.44 16.61 -3.19
CA ASN A 196 -6.01 16.74 -2.97
C ASN A 196 -5.59 18.07 -2.32
N CYS A 197 -4.59 18.01 -1.44
CA CYS A 197 -3.95 19.19 -0.84
C CYS A 197 -2.90 19.82 -1.77
N CYS A 198 -2.16 19.00 -2.52
CA CYS A 198 -1.10 19.39 -3.45
C CYS A 198 -1.57 19.20 -4.90
N GLY A 199 -1.21 20.13 -5.80
CA GLY A 199 -1.60 20.03 -7.22
C GLY A 199 -2.78 20.92 -7.64
N GLY A 200 -2.99 22.05 -6.93
CA GLY A 200 -4.05 22.99 -7.26
C GLY A 200 -5.48 22.51 -6.97
N LYS A 201 -6.46 23.38 -7.27
CA LYS A 201 -7.91 23.10 -7.13
C LYS A 201 -8.53 22.49 -8.40
N SER A 202 -7.75 22.33 -9.47
CA SER A 202 -8.26 21.96 -10.79
C SER A 202 -8.22 20.44 -10.97
N PHE A 203 -9.37 19.87 -11.33
CA PHE A 203 -9.58 18.45 -11.62
C PHE A 203 -8.96 18.05 -12.97
N GLY A 204 -7.69 18.40 -13.20
CA GLY A 204 -6.96 18.09 -14.43
C GLY A 204 -5.95 16.97 -14.22
N LEU A 205 -5.81 16.11 -15.23
CA LEU A 205 -4.82 15.02 -15.37
C LEU A 205 -3.33 15.46 -15.26
N GLY A 206 -3.02 16.69 -14.85
CA GLY A 206 -1.75 17.35 -15.20
C GLY A 206 -1.02 18.14 -14.13
N GLU A 207 -1.63 18.51 -13.00
CA GLU A 207 -0.86 19.16 -11.94
C GLU A 207 -0.28 18.10 -11.01
N LEU A 208 0.73 17.39 -11.51
CA LEU A 208 1.66 16.63 -10.68
C LEU A 208 2.06 17.52 -9.50
N CYS A 209 1.88 17.00 -8.28
CA CYS A 209 2.29 17.69 -7.07
C CYS A 209 3.74 18.16 -7.23
N SER A 210 3.92 19.46 -7.42
CA SER A 210 5.21 20.07 -7.72
C SER A 210 5.31 21.42 -7.04
N ALA A 211 6.53 21.98 -7.03
CA ALA A 211 6.75 23.32 -6.49
C ALA A 211 5.92 24.41 -7.20
N LEU A 212 5.43 24.14 -8.43
CA LEU A 212 4.70 25.10 -9.25
C LEU A 212 3.18 25.10 -9.01
N THR A 213 2.62 24.00 -8.48
CA THR A 213 1.17 23.77 -8.39
C THR A 213 0.59 24.13 -7.01
N GLY A 214 1.45 24.54 -6.08
CA GLY A 214 1.10 24.93 -4.71
C GLY A 214 0.58 23.78 -3.84
N THR A 215 0.48 24.06 -2.54
CA THR A 215 -0.04 23.14 -1.52
C THR A 215 -1.07 23.85 -0.65
N CYS A 216 -2.02 23.11 -0.09
CA CYS A 216 -2.93 23.61 0.92
C CYS A 216 -2.18 24.02 2.20
N LYS A 217 -2.82 24.83 3.06
CA LYS A 217 -2.21 25.30 4.32
C LYS A 217 -2.10 24.20 5.38
N ASN A 218 -3.03 23.25 5.39
CA ASN A 218 -3.11 22.19 6.40
C ASN A 218 -3.53 20.87 5.74
N SER A 219 -2.57 19.99 5.49
CA SER A 219 -2.83 18.68 4.87
C SER A 219 -3.71 17.79 5.74
N SER A 220 -3.68 17.92 7.07
CA SER A 220 -4.55 17.17 7.98
C SER A 220 -6.04 17.50 7.82
N LYS A 221 -6.40 18.55 7.08
CA LYS A 221 -7.79 18.89 6.73
C LYS A 221 -8.24 18.31 5.38
N HIS A 222 -7.37 17.60 4.68
CA HIS A 222 -7.66 16.95 3.40
C HIS A 222 -7.55 15.43 3.50
N VAL A 223 -8.44 14.72 2.82
CA VAL A 223 -8.35 13.24 2.73
C VAL A 223 -7.15 12.82 1.88
N PHE A 224 -6.87 13.53 0.79
CA PHE A 224 -5.81 13.22 -0.16
C PHE A 224 -4.68 14.26 -0.14
N TRP A 225 -3.44 13.79 -0.22
CA TRP A 225 -2.27 14.64 -0.42
C TRP A 225 -2.18 15.09 -1.88
N ASP A 226 -2.20 14.16 -2.83
CA ASP A 226 -2.19 14.45 -4.27
C ASP A 226 -3.34 13.71 -4.98
N PHE A 227 -3.30 13.62 -6.31
CA PHE A 227 -4.39 13.03 -7.10
C PHE A 227 -4.61 11.52 -6.86
N ALA A 228 -3.65 10.83 -6.21
CA ALA A 228 -3.66 9.38 -5.99
C ALA A 228 -3.32 8.97 -4.54
N HIS A 229 -2.68 9.80 -3.73
CA HIS A 229 -2.21 9.37 -2.42
C HIS A 229 -2.99 10.05 -1.29
N PRO A 230 -3.55 9.30 -0.33
CA PRO A 230 -4.04 9.82 0.94
C PRO A 230 -3.04 10.71 1.69
N THR A 231 -3.53 11.57 2.58
CA THR A 231 -2.66 12.31 3.51
C THR A 231 -2.16 11.41 4.64
N GLN A 232 -1.12 11.85 5.35
CA GLN A 232 -0.63 11.16 6.55
C GLN A 232 -1.75 10.88 7.55
N ARG A 233 -2.62 11.85 7.83
CA ARG A 233 -3.77 11.68 8.74
C ARG A 233 -4.72 10.58 8.26
N THR A 234 -4.98 10.51 6.96
CA THR A 234 -5.83 9.44 6.41
C THR A 234 -5.16 8.08 6.57
N TYR A 235 -3.85 7.98 6.34
CA TYR A 235 -3.12 6.75 6.60
C TYR A 235 -3.18 6.33 8.07
N GLU A 236 -2.96 7.27 9.01
CA GLU A 236 -3.06 6.99 10.45
C GLU A 236 -4.42 6.40 10.83
N ILE A 237 -5.52 6.98 10.33
CA ILE A 237 -6.87 6.44 10.57
C ILE A 237 -7.03 5.03 10.01
N LEU A 238 -6.58 4.80 8.77
CA LEU A 238 -6.65 3.48 8.12
C LEU A 238 -5.85 2.44 8.90
N VAL A 239 -4.62 2.78 9.32
CA VAL A 239 -3.76 1.91 10.12
C VAL A 239 -4.43 1.55 11.43
N ASP A 240 -4.93 2.55 12.16
CA ASP A 240 -5.59 2.34 13.44
C ASP A 240 -6.81 1.43 13.30
N GLU A 241 -7.61 1.61 12.25
CA GLU A 241 -8.75 0.73 11.96
C GLU A 241 -8.31 -0.71 11.69
N MET A 242 -7.32 -0.89 10.81
CA MET A 242 -6.77 -2.21 10.47
C MET A 242 -6.23 -2.92 11.70
N VAL A 243 -5.45 -2.22 12.51
CA VAL A 243 -4.83 -2.78 13.71
C VAL A 243 -5.88 -3.13 14.75
N LYS A 244 -6.89 -2.28 14.98
CA LYS A 244 -7.98 -2.59 15.92
C LYS A 244 -8.81 -3.79 15.47
N LYS A 245 -9.07 -3.92 14.17
CA LYS A 245 -9.85 -5.03 13.61
C LYS A 245 -9.09 -6.35 13.72
N HIS A 246 -7.80 -6.37 13.38
CA HIS A 246 -7.02 -7.61 13.30
C HIS A 246 -6.24 -7.96 14.57
N LYS A 247 -6.02 -7.02 15.52
CA LYS A 247 -5.54 -7.36 16.88
C LYS A 247 -6.60 -8.08 17.71
N LYS A 248 -7.90 -7.82 17.47
CA LYS A 248 -9.00 -8.53 18.16
C LYS A 248 -9.10 -10.01 17.76
N GLU A 249 -8.48 -10.42 16.65
CA GLU A 249 -8.49 -11.81 16.18
C GLU A 249 -7.31 -12.63 16.73
N LYS A 250 -6.32 -11.99 17.39
CA LYS A 250 -5.16 -12.66 17.98
C LYS A 250 -4.74 -11.98 19.28
N GLU A 251 -5.26 -12.46 20.41
CA GLU A 251 -4.71 -12.20 21.75
C GLU A 251 -3.35 -12.90 21.96
N VAL A 252 -2.42 -12.86 21.00
CA VAL A 252 -1.00 -13.25 21.19
C VAL A 252 -0.11 -12.51 20.17
N VAL A 253 0.02 -11.18 20.24
CA VAL A 253 1.26 -10.46 19.84
C VAL A 253 1.38 -9.21 20.72
N SER A 254 2.43 -9.16 21.53
CA SER A 254 2.62 -8.26 22.67
C SER A 254 2.92 -6.79 22.31
N GLN A 255 2.35 -5.90 23.14
CA GLN A 255 2.89 -4.63 23.67
C GLN A 255 3.51 -3.54 22.78
N ASN A 256 3.37 -3.53 21.46
CA ASN A 256 3.80 -2.37 20.68
C ASN A 256 2.64 -1.49 20.18
N LYS A 257 2.73 -0.18 20.49
CA LYS A 257 1.86 0.87 19.96
C LYS A 257 2.16 1.02 18.48
N PHE A 258 1.13 0.86 17.65
CA PHE A 258 1.28 0.92 16.19
C PHE A 258 1.67 2.33 15.68
N SER A 259 1.65 3.35 16.56
CA SER A 259 2.16 4.70 16.28
C SER A 259 3.67 4.75 15.98
N ASP A 260 4.41 3.69 16.32
CA ASP A 260 5.84 3.55 16.05
C ASP A 260 6.12 2.79 14.74
N TYR A 261 5.07 2.37 14.00
CA TYR A 261 5.14 1.49 12.84
C TYR A 261 4.73 2.27 11.59
N PHE A 262 5.73 2.85 10.94
CA PHE A 262 5.56 3.53 9.67
C PHE A 262 5.16 2.53 8.58
N ILE A 263 3.95 2.73 8.05
CA ILE A 263 3.57 2.24 6.74
C ILE A 263 4.47 2.93 5.73
N GLU A 264 5.38 2.19 5.10
CA GLU A 264 6.21 2.65 4.00
C GLU A 264 5.41 2.77 2.70
N ILE A 265 4.37 3.59 2.72
CA ILE A 265 4.20 4.51 1.60
C ILE A 265 5.28 5.54 1.87
N CYS A 266 6.31 5.64 1.03
CA CYS A 266 7.36 6.63 1.19
C CYS A 266 6.75 8.03 1.41
N ILE A 267 6.60 8.44 2.67
CA ILE A 267 6.34 9.80 3.08
C ILE A 267 7.45 10.17 4.04
N LEU A 268 8.39 10.94 3.49
CA LEU A 268 9.50 11.61 4.16
C LEU A 268 9.02 12.28 5.46
N LYS A 269 9.65 11.93 6.59
CA LYS A 269 9.50 12.69 7.84
C LYS A 269 10.24 14.02 7.68
N VAL A 270 9.48 15.11 7.49
CA VAL A 270 9.99 16.47 7.60
C VAL A 270 10.07 16.82 9.08
N GLY A 271 11.28 16.87 9.61
CA GLY A 271 11.52 17.54 10.89
C GLY A 271 11.24 19.04 10.72
N GLN A 272 10.36 19.59 11.56
CA GLN A 272 10.44 21.00 11.90
C GLN A 272 11.31 21.13 13.14
N ARG A 273 12.41 21.87 12.97
CA ARG A 273 13.36 22.48 13.94
C ARG A 273 13.56 21.77 15.28
#